data_AF-K2BYN3-F1
#
_entry.id   AF-K2BYN3-F1
#
_cell.length_a   1.000
_cell.length_b   1.000
_cell.length_c   1.000
_cell.angle_alpha   90.00
_cell.angle_beta   90.00
_cell.angle_gamma   90.00
#
_symmetry.space_group_name_H-M   'P 1'
#
loop_
_entity.id
_entity.type
_entity.pdbx_description
1 polymer ?
#
loop_
_entity_poly.entity_id
_entity_poly.type
_entity_poly.pdbx_seq_one_letter_code
_entity_poly.pdbx_strand_id
1 'polypeptide(L)' 'IGLHYRAVHLFPYYRDTFHFKEGDFPVAENACDRIVSLPLFPAMTDAEHDRVLDVMYNLFV' A
#
# COMPACT_ATOMS: atom_id res chain seq x y z
N ILE A 1 -0.59 -8.98 -4.53
CA ILE A 1 -0.29 -7.59 -4.08
C ILE A 1 -1.00 -7.41 -2.75
N GLY A 2 -0.25 -7.21 -1.66
CA GLY A 2 -0.85 -6.81 -0.39
C GLY A 2 -1.25 -5.34 -0.50
N LEU A 3 -2.53 -5.04 -0.64
CA LEU A 3 -3.05 -3.67 -0.61
C LEU A 3 -3.18 -3.24 0.85
N HIS A 4 -2.21 -2.47 1.33
CA HIS A 4 -2.20 -1.93 2.69
C HIS A 4 -2.15 -0.42 2.63
N TYR A 5 -3.14 0.30 3.15
CA TYR A 5 -4.56 -0.05 3.05
C TYR A 5 -5.23 1.10 2.32
N ARG A 6 -6.28 0.81 1.55
CA ARG A 6 -7.12 1.86 0.97
C ARG A 6 -7.67 2.76 2.08
N ALA A 7 -7.72 4.06 1.82
CA ALA A 7 -8.22 5.03 2.78
C ALA A 7 -9.62 4.63 3.29
N VAL A 8 -9.74 4.49 4.61
CA VAL A 8 -10.84 3.74 5.23
C VAL A 8 -12.21 4.38 5.01
N HIS A 9 -12.24 5.71 4.93
CA HIS A 9 -13.47 6.49 4.72
C HIS A 9 -14.11 6.24 3.36
N LEU A 10 -13.36 5.68 2.40
CA LEU A 10 -13.87 5.34 1.08
C LEU A 10 -14.53 3.95 1.02
N PHE A 11 -14.42 3.13 2.07
CA PHE A 11 -15.15 1.86 2.10
C PHE A 11 -16.67 2.10 2.25
N PRO A 12 -17.52 1.24 1.64
CA PRO A 12 -18.97 1.46 1.59
C PRO A 12 -19.60 1.77 2.94
N TYR A 13 -19.26 0.99 3.98
CA TYR A 13 -19.80 1.21 5.32
C TYR A 13 -19.54 2.63 5.84
N TYR A 14 -18.30 3.12 5.73
CA TYR A 14 -17.92 4.44 6.27
C TYR A 14 -18.46 5.57 5.40
N ARG A 15 -18.41 5.42 4.08
CA ARG A 15 -18.98 6.36 3.13
C ARG A 15 -20.49 6.53 3.34
N ASP A 16 -21.21 5.44 3.51
CA ASP A 16 -22.67 5.45 3.58
C ASP A 16 -23.18 5.83 4.98
N THR A 17 -22.47 5.43 6.05
CA THR A 17 -22.83 5.71 7.45
C THR A 17 -22.45 7.13 7.90
N PHE A 18 -21.30 7.62 7.46
CA PHE A 18 -20.75 8.91 7.90
C PHE A 18 -20.74 9.97 6.79
N HIS A 19 -21.24 9.63 5.60
CA HIS A 19 -21.29 10.53 4.43
C HIS A 19 -19.92 11.05 3.98
N PHE A 20 -18.85 10.30 4.28
CA PHE A 20 -17.53 10.63 3.80
C PHE A 20 -17.43 10.52 2.27
N LYS A 21 -16.51 11.27 1.70
CA LYS A 21 -16.23 11.28 0.26
C LYS A 21 -14.74 11.46 0.00
N GLU A 22 -14.36 11.24 -1.26
CA GLU A 22 -13.02 11.55 -1.74
C GLU A 22 -12.68 13.03 -1.49
N GLY A 23 -11.46 13.28 -1.01
CA GLY A 23 -10.98 14.60 -0.62
C GLY A 23 -11.24 15.00 0.83
N ASP A 24 -12.03 14.24 1.60
CA ASP A 24 -12.21 14.52 3.03
C ASP A 24 -10.92 14.24 3.84
N PHE A 25 -10.11 13.28 3.36
CA PHE A 25 -8.82 12.91 3.99
C PHE A 25 -7.71 12.76 2.92
N PRO A 26 -7.27 13.86 2.29
CA PRO A 26 -6.42 13.82 1.10
C PRO A 26 -5.02 13.25 1.38
N VAL A 27 -4.52 13.38 2.61
CA VAL A 27 -3.24 12.80 3.02
C VAL A 27 -3.33 11.27 3.09
N ALA A 28 -4.44 10.74 3.60
CA ALA A 28 -4.66 9.29 3.69
C ALA A 28 -4.85 8.68 2.29
N GLU A 29 -5.57 9.38 1.41
CA GLU A 29 -5.75 8.99 0.00
C GLU A 29 -4.41 8.98 -0.75
N ASN A 30 -3.64 10.06 -0.65
CA ASN A 30 -2.33 10.13 -1.30
C ASN A 30 -1.37 9.06 -0.79
N ALA A 31 -1.39 8.78 0.51
CA ALA A 31 -0.56 7.73 1.09
C ALA A 31 -0.97 6.35 0.56
N CYS A 32 -2.26 5.98 0.60
CA CYS A 32 -2.69 4.65 0.19
C CYS A 32 -2.45 4.35 -1.29
N ASP A 33 -2.53 5.36 -2.16
CA ASP A 33 -2.34 5.20 -3.60
C ASP A 33 -0.87 4.99 -4.01
N ARG A 34 0.07 5.23 -3.09
CA ARG A 34 1.52 5.26 -3.39
C ARG A 34 2.33 4.24 -2.59
N ILE A 35 1.76 3.66 -1.54
CA ILE A 35 2.45 2.68 -0.71
C ILE A 35 2.34 1.26 -1.29
N VAL A 36 3.43 0.50 -1.16
CA VAL A 36 3.50 -0.90 -1.55
C VAL A 36 4.21 -1.68 -0.45
N SER A 37 3.67 -2.84 -0.08
CA SER A 37 4.33 -3.75 0.86
C SER A 37 5.26 -4.69 0.10
N LEU A 38 6.55 -4.67 0.46
CA LEU A 38 7.53 -5.64 -0.03
C LEU A 38 7.46 -6.95 0.78
N PRO A 39 7.85 -8.09 0.19
CA PRO A 39 7.97 -9.33 0.94
C PRO A 39 8.92 -9.18 2.12
N LEU A 40 8.44 -9.50 3.32
CA LEU A 40 9.22 -9.52 4.54
C LEU A 40 8.64 -10.59 5.47
N PHE A 41 9.36 -11.69 5.67
CA PHE A 41 8.94 -12.80 6.51
C PHE A 41 10.15 -13.57 7.09
N PRO A 42 10.02 -14.25 8.24
CA PRO A 42 11.17 -14.79 8.97
C PRO A 42 11.99 -15.85 8.22
N ALA A 43 11.37 -16.58 7.30
CA ALA A 43 12.02 -17.64 6.53
C ALA A 43 12.66 -17.16 5.21
N MET A 44 12.66 -15.84 4.97
CA MET A 44 13.23 -15.26 3.75
C MET A 44 14.74 -15.49 3.70
N THR A 45 15.21 -15.99 2.58
CA THR A 45 16.64 -16.21 2.32
C THR A 45 17.30 -14.95 1.76
N ASP A 46 18.62 -14.84 1.89
CA ASP A 46 19.39 -13.73 1.30
C ASP A 46 19.17 -13.64 -0.21
N ALA A 47 19.09 -14.77 -0.92
CA ALA A 47 18.81 -14.79 -2.36
C ALA A 47 17.42 -14.26 -2.72
N GLU A 48 16.40 -14.51 -1.88
CA GLU A 48 15.06 -13.93 -2.07
C GLU A 48 15.04 -12.43 -1.77
N HIS A 49 15.82 -12.00 -0.78
CA HIS A 49 16.00 -10.59 -0.44
C HIS A 49 16.70 -9.83 -1.58
N ASP A 50 17.80 -10.35 -2.09
CA ASP A 50 18.54 -9.77 -3.22
C ASP A 50 17.66 -9.67 -4.47
N ARG A 51 16.83 -10.68 -4.74
CA ARG A 51 15.87 -10.63 -5.84
C ARG A 51 14.86 -9.48 -5.68
N VAL A 52 14.40 -9.19 -4.47
CA VAL A 52 13.51 -8.04 -4.24
C VAL A 52 14.24 -6.73 -4.52
N LEU A 53 15.49 -6.60 -4.05
CA LEU A 53 16.32 -5.42 -4.30
C LEU A 53 16.59 -5.20 -5.79
N ASP A 54 17.01 -6.23 -6.51
CA ASP A 54 17.29 -6.16 -7.94
C ASP A 54 16.08 -5.67 -8.73
N VAL A 55 14.89 -6.18 -8.41
CA VAL A 55 13.65 -5.73 -9.06
C VAL A 55 13.33 -4.27 -8.71
N MET A 56 13.54 -3.85 -7.47
CA MET A 56 13.33 -2.44 -7.07
C MET A 56 14.30 -1.50 -7.78
N TYR A 57 15.58 -1.87 -7.88
CA TYR A 57 16.55 -1.08 -8.64
C TYR A 57 16.14 -0.98 -10.11
N ASN A 58 15.84 -2.09 -10.78
CA ASN A 58 15.48 -2.08 -12.20
C ASN A 58 14.19 -1.31 -12.54
N LEU A 59 13.25 -1.17 -11.60
CA LEU A 59 11.97 -0.48 -11.82
C LEU A 59 12.01 1.01 -11.51
N PHE A 60 12.84 1.43 -10.56
CA PHE A 60 12.81 2.79 -10.00
C PHE A 60 14.11 3.59 -10.19
N VAL A 61 15.20 2.94 -10.61
CA VAL A 61 16.50 3.58 -10.92
C VAL A 61 16.81 3.35 -12.39
#